data_AF-U2DE30-F1
#
_entry.id   AF-U2DE30-F1
#
_cell.length_a   1.000
_cell.length_b   1.000
_cell.length_c   1.000
_cell.angle_alpha   90.00
_cell.angle_beta   90.00
_cell.angle_gamma   90.00
#
_symmetry.space_group_name_H-M   'P 1'
#
loop_
_entity.id
_entity.type
_entity.pdbx_description
1 polymer ?
#
loop_
_entity_poly.entity_id
_entity_poly.type
_entity_poly.pdbx_seq_one_letter_code
_entity_poly.pdbx_strand_id
1 'polypeptide(L)'
;MLIFADQLTRLPIIIEDDDLFEREELDYDFMRQPMQDSNRIINMVNTQFTNLYQELKRYGINTNTVQNIFRTIVNYTVDNYARFTGTIEATGLALINELKRSNYWIFNIMESYGVPEYRANQILRSVICFVLNIVKEEQLDGLNQKAEKITKLISSQTNIFSKLETIDEDRKAAIVKAVVMFTLRNINMNQRPSNIRIRAAEIAGAFERANPAIVREVIASGIAMDQARDIYRTISTFTIRNVYNIREVDYENDGI
;
A
#
# COMPACT_ATOMS: atom_id res chain seq x y z
N MET A 1 77.69 -31.11 -12.16
CA MET A 1 76.77 -32.12 -12.69
C MET A 1 75.37 -31.50 -12.66
N LEU A 2 74.75 -31.28 -13.84
CA LEU A 2 73.32 -30.96 -14.12
C LEU A 2 72.76 -29.64 -13.53
N ILE A 3 72.58 -28.52 -14.26
CA ILE A 3 71.60 -28.12 -15.33
C ILE A 3 70.10 -28.23 -14.94
N PHE A 4 69.34 -27.18 -15.30
CA PHE A 4 67.91 -27.06 -15.70
C PHE A 4 67.03 -26.28 -14.69
N ALA A 5 66.54 -25.08 -15.03
CA ALA A 5 65.44 -24.67 -15.94
C ALA A 5 64.24 -24.22 -15.08
N ASP A 6 63.85 -22.94 -15.16
CA ASP A 6 62.71 -22.45 -15.97
C ASP A 6 61.50 -23.39 -15.90
N GLN A 7 60.42 -22.93 -15.25
CA GLN A 7 59.06 -23.02 -15.78
C GLN A 7 58.13 -21.99 -15.09
N LEU A 8 57.61 -21.12 -15.94
CA LEU A 8 56.44 -20.27 -15.80
C LEU A 8 55.15 -21.07 -15.52
N THR A 9 54.42 -20.73 -14.47
CA THR A 9 52.95 -20.88 -14.37
C THR A 9 52.41 -19.70 -13.55
N ARG A 10 52.05 -18.59 -14.21
CA ARG A 10 50.68 -18.17 -14.56
C ARG A 10 49.71 -17.97 -13.38
N LEU A 11 49.57 -16.68 -13.04
CA LEU A 11 48.33 -15.93 -12.76
C LEU A 11 47.59 -16.17 -11.41
N PRO A 12 46.71 -15.25 -10.97
CA PRO A 12 46.69 -13.80 -11.16
C PRO A 12 46.53 -13.01 -9.84
N ILE A 13 46.77 -11.72 -9.97
CA ILE A 13 46.44 -10.64 -9.04
C ILE A 13 44.97 -10.77 -8.61
N ILE A 14 44.74 -10.94 -7.30
CA ILE A 14 43.42 -10.71 -6.71
C ILE A 14 43.24 -9.20 -6.72
N ILE A 15 42.45 -8.71 -7.67
CA ILE A 15 41.90 -7.36 -7.62
C ILE A 15 40.90 -7.38 -6.46
N GLU A 16 41.15 -6.54 -5.47
CA GLU A 16 40.16 -6.19 -4.45
C GLU A 16 38.99 -5.50 -5.17
N ASP A 17 37.91 -6.26 -5.39
CA ASP A 17 36.60 -5.73 -5.79
C ASP A 17 36.00 -4.99 -4.59
N ASP A 18 36.42 -3.74 -4.41
CA ASP A 18 35.99 -2.84 -3.32
C ASP A 18 34.84 -1.91 -3.77
N ASP A 19 33.99 -2.35 -4.71
CA ASP A 19 32.96 -1.50 -5.36
C ASP A 19 31.58 -2.19 -5.45
N LEU A 20 31.12 -2.88 -4.40
CA LEU A 20 29.81 -3.56 -4.40
C LEU A 20 28.90 -3.30 -3.18
N PHE A 21 29.03 -2.15 -2.52
CA PHE A 21 28.16 -1.78 -1.39
C PHE A 21 27.46 -0.41 -1.50
N GLU A 22 27.13 0.04 -2.71
CA GLU A 22 26.26 1.21 -2.91
C GLU A 22 25.08 0.91 -3.84
N ARG A 23 24.11 0.10 -3.38
CA ARG A 23 22.70 0.17 -3.82
C ARG A 23 21.81 -0.85 -3.08
N GLU A 24 21.62 -0.64 -1.79
CA GLU A 24 20.61 -1.38 -1.03
C GLU A 24 19.84 -0.49 -0.05
N GLU A 25 19.57 0.76 -0.44
CA GLU A 25 18.98 1.77 0.44
C GLU A 25 17.71 2.45 -0.12
N LEU A 26 16.94 1.78 -0.99
CA LEU A 26 15.76 2.41 -1.63
C LEU A 26 14.38 1.84 -1.30
N ASP A 27 14.26 0.77 -0.53
CA ASP A 27 12.93 0.16 -0.23
C ASP A 27 12.60 -0.01 1.26
N TYR A 28 13.52 0.33 2.18
CA TYR A 28 13.23 0.27 3.63
C TYR A 28 12.53 1.52 4.20
N ASP A 29 12.56 2.65 3.49
CA ASP A 29 11.99 3.91 3.99
C ASP A 29 10.46 4.00 3.87
N PHE A 30 9.85 3.29 2.90
CA PHE A 30 8.40 3.33 2.72
C PHE A 30 7.61 2.51 3.76
N MET A 31 8.27 1.59 4.49
CA MET A 31 7.66 0.83 5.59
C MET A 31 7.93 1.45 6.97
N ARG A 32 8.76 2.50 7.04
CA ARG A 32 9.14 3.20 8.28
C ARG A 32 8.30 4.44 8.62
N GLN A 33 7.21 4.70 7.89
CA GLN A 33 6.33 5.85 8.14
C GLN A 33 5.34 5.79 9.32
N PRO A 34 5.07 4.67 10.06
CA PRO A 34 4.03 4.69 11.10
C PRO A 34 4.25 5.72 12.23
N MET A 35 5.50 5.97 12.63
CA MET A 35 5.79 6.83 13.78
C MET A 35 5.84 8.33 13.46
N GLN A 36 6.23 8.71 12.23
CA GLN A 36 6.23 10.11 11.81
C GLN A 36 4.82 10.60 11.43
N ASP A 37 3.96 9.70 10.91
CA ASP A 37 2.59 10.02 10.57
C ASP A 37 1.67 10.17 11.79
N SER A 38 1.84 9.36 12.83
CA SER A 38 0.98 9.43 14.03
C SER A 38 1.05 10.81 14.71
N ASN A 39 2.22 11.43 14.83
CA ASN A 39 2.35 12.76 15.41
C ASN A 39 1.66 13.85 14.56
N ARG A 40 1.72 13.73 13.23
CA ARG A 40 1.01 14.62 12.32
C ARG A 40 -0.51 14.44 12.43
N ILE A 41 -0.99 13.20 12.42
CA ILE A 41 -2.41 12.86 12.57
C ILE A 41 -2.94 13.36 13.92
N ILE A 42 -2.17 13.22 15.00
CA ILE A 42 -2.52 13.77 16.32
C ILE A 42 -2.72 15.29 16.24
N ASN A 43 -1.84 16.03 15.57
CA ASN A 43 -1.99 17.47 15.41
C ASN A 43 -3.23 17.85 14.60
N MET A 44 -3.55 17.07 13.56
CA MET A 44 -4.79 17.25 12.79
C MET A 44 -6.04 16.98 13.64
N VAL A 45 -6.02 15.91 14.43
CA VAL A 45 -7.10 15.59 15.40
C VAL A 45 -7.27 16.72 16.42
N ASN A 46 -6.18 17.22 16.99
CA ASN A 46 -6.21 18.31 17.97
C ASN A 46 -6.86 19.58 17.38
N THR A 47 -6.53 19.89 16.12
CA THR A 47 -7.09 21.04 15.41
C THR A 47 -8.57 20.85 15.13
N GLN A 48 -8.92 19.72 14.49
CA GLN A 48 -10.29 19.42 14.06
C GLN A 48 -11.28 19.29 15.21
N PHE A 49 -10.84 18.71 16.34
CA PHE A 49 -11.72 18.39 17.46
C PHE A 49 -11.56 19.34 18.65
N THR A 50 -11.10 20.57 18.44
CA THR A 50 -10.98 21.60 19.48
C THR A 50 -12.27 21.74 20.32
N ASN A 51 -13.44 21.64 19.70
CA ASN A 51 -14.73 21.71 20.40
C ASN A 51 -14.95 20.52 21.36
N LEU A 52 -14.52 19.30 20.97
CA LEU A 52 -14.62 18.11 21.84
C LEU A 52 -13.63 18.20 23.00
N TYR A 53 -12.46 18.80 22.81
CA TYR A 53 -11.54 19.12 23.90
C TYR A 53 -12.19 20.03 24.93
N GLN A 54 -12.87 21.09 24.49
CA GLN A 54 -13.57 22.00 25.40
C GLN A 54 -14.75 21.32 26.10
N GLU A 55 -15.48 20.45 25.39
CA GLU A 55 -16.56 19.67 25.98
C GLU A 55 -16.06 18.74 27.08
N LEU A 56 -15.03 17.94 26.83
CA LEU A 56 -14.47 17.04 27.84
C LEU A 56 -13.85 17.80 29.02
N LYS A 57 -13.33 19.00 28.78
CA LYS A 57 -12.90 19.90 29.86
C LYS A 57 -14.06 20.39 30.72
N ARG A 58 -15.25 20.61 30.17
CA ARG A 58 -16.46 20.95 30.94
C ARG A 58 -16.93 19.80 31.83
N TYR A 59 -16.66 18.56 31.43
CA TYR A 59 -16.80 17.37 32.28
C TYR A 59 -15.70 17.26 33.36
N GLY A 60 -14.75 18.19 33.42
CA GLY A 60 -13.67 18.19 34.40
C GLY A 60 -12.46 17.35 33.99
N ILE A 61 -12.46 16.75 32.80
CA ILE A 61 -11.30 15.99 32.30
C ILE A 61 -10.20 17.00 31.95
N ASN A 62 -9.05 16.87 32.62
CA ASN A 62 -7.93 17.77 32.35
C ASN A 62 -7.38 17.56 30.92
N THR A 63 -6.75 18.60 30.38
CA THR A 63 -6.27 18.61 28.99
C THR A 63 -5.29 17.49 28.70
N ASN A 64 -4.40 17.15 29.63
CA ASN A 64 -3.41 16.09 29.44
C ASN A 64 -4.09 14.72 29.30
N THR A 65 -5.13 14.46 30.09
CA THR A 65 -5.93 13.24 30.01
C THR A 65 -6.66 13.16 28.67
N VAL A 66 -7.30 14.24 28.21
CA VAL A 66 -7.96 14.24 26.90
C VAL A 66 -6.96 14.00 25.76
N GLN A 67 -5.79 14.65 25.81
CA GLN A 67 -4.72 14.44 24.83
C GLN A 67 -4.21 13.00 24.81
N ASN A 68 -4.03 12.39 25.98
CA ASN A 68 -3.62 10.99 26.08
C ASN A 68 -4.69 10.05 25.51
N ILE A 69 -5.97 10.28 25.80
CA ILE A 69 -7.08 9.51 25.23
C ILE A 69 -7.04 9.61 23.69
N PHE A 70 -6.96 10.81 23.13
CA PHE A 70 -6.95 10.98 21.67
C PHE A 70 -5.70 10.38 21.03
N ARG A 71 -4.52 10.53 21.64
CA ARG A 71 -3.29 9.88 21.19
C ARG A 71 -3.44 8.36 21.15
N THR A 72 -4.00 7.75 22.20
CA THR A 72 -4.23 6.30 22.24
C THR A 72 -5.17 5.87 21.11
N ILE A 73 -6.26 6.61 20.87
CA ILE A 73 -7.22 6.29 19.80
C ILE A 73 -6.56 6.40 18.42
N VAL A 74 -5.76 7.44 18.19
CA VAL A 74 -5.04 7.63 16.93
C VAL A 74 -4.12 6.44 16.68
N ASN A 75 -3.23 6.13 17.63
CA ASN A 75 -2.29 5.03 17.49
C ASN A 75 -3.03 3.70 17.29
N TYR A 76 -4.04 3.43 18.11
CA TYR A 76 -4.85 2.22 17.97
C TYR A 76 -5.50 2.10 16.59
N THR A 77 -6.02 3.20 16.05
CA THR A 77 -6.65 3.21 14.72
C THR A 77 -5.62 2.98 13.62
N VAL A 78 -4.47 3.66 13.67
CA VAL A 78 -3.37 3.50 12.71
C VAL A 78 -2.81 2.07 12.72
N ASP A 79 -2.71 1.45 13.89
CA ASP A 79 -2.17 0.10 14.00
C ASP A 79 -3.15 -0.99 13.53
N ASN A 80 -4.46 -0.71 13.56
CA ASN A 80 -5.48 -1.74 13.36
C ASN A 80 -6.35 -1.53 12.11
N TYR A 81 -6.32 -0.37 11.43
CA TYR A 81 -7.26 -0.10 10.32
C TYR A 81 -7.17 -1.14 9.19
N ALA A 82 -5.97 -1.65 8.91
CA ALA A 82 -5.74 -2.63 7.84
C ALA A 82 -6.43 -3.98 8.09
N ARG A 83 -6.79 -4.30 9.35
CA ARG A 83 -7.51 -5.53 9.72
C ARG A 83 -8.99 -5.50 9.33
N PHE A 84 -9.51 -4.32 8.99
CA PHE A 84 -10.92 -4.09 8.76
C PHE A 84 -11.17 -3.65 7.31
N THR A 85 -12.21 -4.21 6.70
CA THR A 85 -12.65 -3.86 5.35
C THR A 85 -13.99 -3.13 5.39
N GLY A 86 -14.32 -2.40 4.32
CA GLY A 86 -15.59 -1.69 4.17
C GLY A 86 -15.51 -0.17 4.26
N THR A 87 -16.68 0.46 4.40
CA THR A 87 -16.82 1.92 4.48
C THR A 87 -16.19 2.48 5.75
N ILE A 88 -15.79 3.75 5.75
CA ILE A 88 -15.25 4.43 6.95
C ILE A 88 -16.18 4.22 8.15
N GLU A 89 -17.49 4.32 7.95
CA GLU A 89 -18.47 4.18 9.03
C GLU A 89 -18.56 2.76 9.59
N ALA A 90 -18.49 1.73 8.74
CA ALA A 90 -18.51 0.33 9.15
C ALA A 90 -17.20 -0.04 9.85
N THR A 91 -16.07 0.36 9.27
CA THR A 91 -14.73 0.19 9.85
C THR A 91 -14.64 0.91 11.20
N GLY A 92 -15.14 2.14 11.31
CA GLY A 92 -15.12 2.93 12.53
C GLY A 92 -16.00 2.31 13.63
N LEU A 93 -17.15 1.76 13.27
CA LEU A 93 -17.99 1.01 14.21
C LEU A 93 -17.29 -0.27 14.71
N ALA A 94 -16.62 -1.01 13.82
CA ALA A 94 -15.90 -2.21 14.19
C ALA A 94 -14.72 -1.90 15.13
N LEU A 95 -13.94 -0.87 14.80
CA LEU A 95 -12.81 -0.41 15.63
C LEU A 95 -13.24 0.09 17.00
N ILE A 96 -14.33 0.86 17.13
CA ILE A 96 -14.77 1.29 18.46
C ILE A 96 -15.24 0.11 19.33
N ASN A 97 -15.87 -0.90 18.72
CA ASN A 97 -16.28 -2.11 19.43
C ASN A 97 -15.08 -2.94 19.90
N GLU A 98 -14.01 -3.02 19.11
CA GLU A 98 -12.76 -3.67 19.53
C GLU A 98 -12.00 -2.84 20.57
N LEU A 99 -11.98 -1.51 20.42
CA LEU A 99 -11.40 -0.57 21.38
C LEU A 99 -12.06 -0.70 22.75
N LYS A 100 -13.40 -0.82 22.81
CA LYS A 100 -14.12 -1.08 24.08
C LYS A 100 -13.63 -2.32 24.81
N ARG A 101 -13.29 -3.38 24.07
CA ARG A 101 -12.83 -4.67 24.64
C ARG A 101 -11.37 -4.61 25.07
N SER A 102 -10.52 -3.94 24.30
CA SER A 102 -9.07 -3.90 24.50
C SER A 102 -8.59 -2.74 25.38
N ASN A 103 -9.31 -1.61 25.36
CA ASN A 103 -8.94 -0.35 26.00
C ASN A 103 -10.10 0.23 26.81
N TYR A 104 -10.78 -0.64 27.58
CA TYR A 104 -11.95 -0.27 28.39
C TYR A 104 -11.67 0.88 29.38
N TRP A 105 -10.41 1.04 29.80
CA TRP A 105 -9.98 2.13 30.68
C TRP A 105 -10.33 3.53 30.15
N ILE A 106 -10.36 3.74 28.82
CA ILE A 106 -10.74 5.03 28.21
C ILE A 106 -12.20 5.35 28.56
N PHE A 107 -13.08 4.37 28.41
CA PHE A 107 -14.51 4.51 28.69
C PHE A 107 -14.74 4.72 30.18
N ASN A 108 -14.05 3.97 31.05
CA ASN A 108 -14.12 4.14 32.49
C ASN A 108 -13.68 5.54 32.96
N ILE A 109 -12.61 6.08 32.37
CA ILE A 109 -12.20 7.46 32.68
C ILE A 109 -13.32 8.41 32.29
N MET A 110 -13.82 8.36 31.06
CA MET A 110 -14.89 9.27 30.63
C MET A 110 -16.14 9.16 31.51
N GLU A 111 -16.54 7.94 31.87
CA GLU A 111 -17.66 7.67 32.75
C GLU A 111 -17.44 8.22 34.17
N SER A 112 -16.24 8.05 34.75
CA SER A 112 -15.91 8.57 36.09
C SER A 112 -15.99 10.10 36.20
N TYR A 113 -15.84 10.80 35.06
CA TYR A 113 -16.01 12.26 34.95
C TYR A 113 -17.43 12.66 34.52
N GLY A 114 -18.37 11.72 34.53
CA GLY A 114 -19.78 11.95 34.24
C GLY A 114 -20.11 12.11 32.76
N VAL A 115 -19.21 11.70 31.84
CA VAL A 115 -19.51 11.67 30.41
C VAL A 115 -20.45 10.47 30.14
N PRO A 116 -21.66 10.70 29.61
CA PRO A 116 -22.57 9.60 29.31
C PRO A 116 -21.99 8.63 28.28
N GLU A 117 -22.24 7.33 28.43
CA GLU A 117 -21.65 6.31 27.55
C GLU A 117 -21.97 6.56 26.07
N TYR A 118 -23.21 6.95 25.74
CA TYR A 118 -23.59 7.28 24.37
C TYR A 118 -22.75 8.44 23.80
N ARG A 119 -22.38 9.42 24.64
CA ARG A 119 -21.61 10.58 24.23
C ARG A 119 -20.13 10.24 24.08
N ALA A 120 -19.59 9.45 25.01
CA ALA A 120 -18.24 8.90 24.88
C ALA A 120 -18.12 8.11 23.57
N ASN A 121 -19.08 7.23 23.27
CA ASN A 121 -19.13 6.49 22.01
C ASN A 121 -19.11 7.40 20.77
N GLN A 122 -19.93 8.45 20.76
CA GLN A 122 -19.98 9.40 19.64
C GLN A 122 -18.65 10.13 19.44
N ILE A 123 -18.03 10.61 20.53
CA ILE A 123 -16.76 11.34 20.50
C ILE A 123 -15.66 10.44 19.95
N LEU A 124 -15.47 9.26 20.55
CA LEU A 124 -14.40 8.33 20.18
C LEU A 124 -14.60 7.83 18.74
N ARG A 125 -15.85 7.55 18.33
CA ARG A 125 -16.16 7.15 16.96
C ARG A 125 -15.85 8.26 15.95
N SER A 126 -16.13 9.52 16.29
CA SER A 126 -15.82 10.65 15.42
C SER A 126 -14.31 10.79 15.18
N VAL A 127 -13.51 10.64 16.24
CA VAL A 127 -12.04 10.65 16.13
C VAL A 127 -11.55 9.47 15.29
N ILE A 128 -12.04 8.25 15.52
CA ILE A 128 -11.69 7.06 14.73
C ILE A 128 -12.02 7.26 13.25
N CYS A 129 -13.25 7.69 12.91
CA CYS A 129 -13.66 7.90 11.52
C CYS A 129 -12.81 8.97 10.83
N PHE A 130 -12.42 10.03 11.54
CA PHE A 130 -11.52 11.05 11.00
C PHE A 130 -10.12 10.50 10.72
N VAL A 131 -9.53 9.77 11.68
CA VAL A 131 -8.22 9.13 11.49
C VAL A 131 -8.26 8.12 10.35
N LEU A 132 -9.32 7.32 10.25
CA LEU A 132 -9.55 6.39 9.15
C LEU A 132 -9.59 7.08 7.79
N ASN A 133 -10.18 8.26 7.70
CA ASN A 133 -10.22 9.02 6.45
C ASN A 133 -8.80 9.42 6.02
N ILE A 134 -8.00 9.93 6.95
CA ILE A 134 -6.62 10.36 6.69
C ILE A 134 -5.77 9.17 6.22
N VAL A 135 -5.74 8.07 6.98
CA VAL A 135 -4.88 6.92 6.62
C VAL A 135 -5.31 6.24 5.33
N LYS A 136 -6.61 6.23 5.00
CA LYS A 136 -7.11 5.69 3.72
C LYS A 136 -6.76 6.60 2.54
N GLU A 137 -6.80 7.91 2.74
CA GLU A 137 -6.39 8.89 1.73
C GLU A 137 -4.88 8.81 1.46
N GLU A 138 -4.06 8.75 2.50
CA GLU A 138 -2.61 8.62 2.37
C GLU A 138 -2.20 7.29 1.73
N GLN A 139 -2.87 6.20 2.10
CA GLN A 139 -2.68 4.92 1.43
C GLN A 139 -3.04 5.02 -0.07
N LEU A 140 -4.13 5.72 -0.41
CA LEU A 140 -4.54 5.91 -1.78
C LEU A 140 -3.52 6.76 -2.56
N ASP A 141 -2.95 7.79 -1.96
CA ASP A 141 -1.92 8.63 -2.56
C ASP A 141 -0.61 7.85 -2.78
N GLY A 142 -0.18 7.07 -1.80
CA GLY A 142 0.96 6.16 -1.94
C GLY A 142 0.75 5.14 -3.07
N LEU A 143 -0.46 4.58 -3.18
CA LEU A 143 -0.84 3.71 -4.29
C LEU A 143 -0.82 4.43 -5.63
N ASN A 144 -1.34 5.65 -5.71
CA ASN A 144 -1.34 6.46 -6.94
C ASN A 144 0.07 6.78 -7.42
N GLN A 145 0.97 7.15 -6.50
CA GLN A 145 2.38 7.41 -6.81
C GLN A 145 3.10 6.14 -7.29
N LYS A 146 2.86 5.00 -6.62
CA LYS A 146 3.41 3.71 -7.02
C LYS A 146 2.89 3.28 -8.39
N ALA A 147 1.60 3.47 -8.66
CA ALA A 147 1.00 3.15 -9.95
C ALA A 147 1.56 4.03 -11.09
N GLU A 148 1.81 5.30 -10.81
CA GLU A 148 2.46 6.22 -11.75
C GLU A 148 3.88 5.73 -12.10
N LYS A 149 4.68 5.38 -11.09
CA LYS A 149 6.03 4.82 -11.27
C LYS A 149 5.99 3.55 -12.10
N ILE A 150 5.11 2.60 -11.77
CA ILE A 150 4.98 1.32 -12.49
C ILE A 150 4.49 1.54 -13.92
N THR A 151 3.56 2.48 -14.15
CA THR A 151 3.06 2.80 -15.50
C THR A 151 4.19 3.31 -16.40
N LYS A 152 5.09 4.16 -15.86
CA LYS A 152 6.29 4.63 -16.57
C LYS A 152 7.29 3.50 -16.84
N LEU A 153 7.41 2.53 -15.93
CA LEU A 153 8.22 1.34 -16.17
C LEU A 153 7.61 0.46 -17.26
N ILE A 154 6.30 0.28 -17.27
CA ILE A 154 5.60 -0.48 -18.32
C ILE A 154 5.79 0.19 -19.68
N SER A 155 5.66 1.52 -19.78
CA SER A 155 5.84 2.22 -21.04
C SER A 155 7.27 2.13 -21.60
N SER A 156 8.27 2.06 -20.72
CA SER A 156 9.69 2.01 -21.12
C SER A 156 10.26 0.59 -21.29
N GLN A 157 9.71 -0.41 -20.61
CA GLN A 157 10.28 -1.77 -20.55
C GLN A 157 9.43 -2.83 -21.25
N THR A 158 8.25 -2.48 -21.76
CA THR A 158 7.34 -3.46 -22.37
C THR A 158 6.78 -2.95 -23.69
N ASN A 159 6.24 -3.86 -24.51
CA ASN A 159 5.53 -3.52 -25.74
C ASN A 159 4.03 -3.24 -25.52
N ILE A 160 3.58 -3.04 -24.28
CA ILE A 160 2.15 -2.88 -23.97
C ILE A 160 1.56 -1.63 -24.62
N PHE A 161 2.27 -0.52 -24.63
CA PHE A 161 1.79 0.71 -25.27
C PHE A 161 1.70 0.56 -26.79
N SER A 162 2.60 -0.22 -27.41
CA SER A 162 2.52 -0.58 -28.82
C SER A 162 1.32 -1.47 -29.11
N LYS A 163 0.98 -2.41 -28.23
CA LYS A 163 -0.24 -3.24 -28.36
C LYS A 163 -1.54 -2.43 -28.26
N LEU A 164 -1.47 -1.19 -27.73
CA LEU A 164 -2.59 -0.25 -27.63
C LEU A 164 -2.52 0.85 -28.70
N GLU A 165 -1.81 0.66 -29.81
CA GLU A 165 -1.50 1.72 -30.78
C GLU A 165 -2.72 2.47 -31.34
N THR A 166 -3.89 1.82 -31.41
CA THR A 166 -5.14 2.41 -31.92
C THR A 166 -5.83 3.34 -30.92
N ILE A 167 -5.36 3.40 -29.69
CA ILE A 167 -5.86 4.27 -28.62
C ILE A 167 -4.98 5.53 -28.56
N ASP A 168 -5.54 6.67 -28.20
CA ASP A 168 -4.78 7.91 -27.97
C ASP A 168 -3.77 7.77 -26.81
N GLU A 169 -2.61 8.43 -26.87
CA GLU A 169 -1.53 8.27 -25.87
C GLU A 169 -1.96 8.56 -24.43
N ASP A 170 -2.75 9.61 -24.20
CA ASP A 170 -3.23 9.96 -22.86
C ASP A 170 -4.18 8.86 -22.33
N ARG A 171 -4.97 8.28 -23.25
CA ARG A 171 -5.87 7.17 -22.94
C ARG A 171 -5.12 5.86 -22.70
N LYS A 172 -4.05 5.56 -23.45
CA LYS A 172 -3.18 4.38 -23.19
C LYS A 172 -2.64 4.43 -21.77
N ALA A 173 -2.06 5.57 -21.38
CA ALA A 173 -1.51 5.77 -20.05
C ALA A 173 -2.59 5.60 -18.96
N ALA A 174 -3.79 6.15 -19.18
CA ALA A 174 -4.91 6.03 -18.25
C ALA A 174 -5.37 4.56 -18.09
N ILE A 175 -5.49 3.80 -19.18
CA ILE A 175 -5.88 2.38 -19.16
C ILE A 175 -4.83 1.55 -18.41
N VAL A 176 -3.55 1.72 -18.75
CA VAL A 176 -2.46 0.99 -18.09
C VAL A 176 -2.44 1.31 -16.59
N LYS A 177 -2.50 2.59 -16.22
CA LYS A 177 -2.55 3.02 -14.82
C LYS A 177 -3.76 2.46 -14.08
N ALA A 178 -4.93 2.38 -14.73
CA ALA A 178 -6.12 1.81 -14.12
C ALA A 178 -5.93 0.33 -13.80
N VAL A 179 -5.34 -0.45 -14.70
CA VAL A 179 -5.02 -1.87 -14.45
C VAL A 179 -3.99 -1.99 -13.33
N VAL A 180 -2.91 -1.22 -13.35
CA VAL A 180 -1.88 -1.21 -12.30
C VAL A 180 -2.51 -0.89 -10.93
N MET A 181 -3.32 0.17 -10.83
CA MET A 181 -4.03 0.54 -9.61
C MET A 181 -4.93 -0.58 -9.11
N PHE A 182 -5.68 -1.22 -10.02
CA PHE A 182 -6.53 -2.34 -9.66
C PHE A 182 -5.70 -3.51 -9.14
N THR A 183 -4.57 -3.84 -9.77
CA THR A 183 -3.66 -4.89 -9.30
C THR A 183 -3.11 -4.56 -7.91
N LEU A 184 -2.59 -3.36 -7.69
CA LEU A 184 -2.03 -2.94 -6.39
C LEU A 184 -3.06 -3.03 -5.26
N ARG A 185 -4.33 -2.72 -5.53
CA ARG A 185 -5.43 -2.83 -4.55
C ARG A 185 -5.83 -4.27 -4.24
N ASN A 186 -5.52 -5.22 -5.13
CA ASN A 186 -5.96 -6.61 -5.01
C ASN A 186 -4.81 -7.58 -4.67
N ILE A 187 -3.62 -7.08 -4.36
CA ILE A 187 -2.50 -7.88 -3.88
C ILE A 187 -2.25 -7.63 -2.39
N ASN A 188 -1.88 -8.69 -1.67
CA ASN A 188 -1.43 -8.58 -0.29
C ASN A 188 0.08 -8.30 -0.29
N MET A 189 0.50 -7.04 -0.16
CA MET A 189 1.92 -6.65 -0.23
C MET A 189 2.82 -7.35 0.80
N ASN A 190 2.23 -7.89 1.87
CA ASN A 190 2.98 -8.60 2.93
C ASN A 190 3.09 -10.11 2.67
N GLN A 191 2.45 -10.62 1.61
CA GLN A 191 2.43 -12.03 1.29
C GLN A 191 2.60 -12.24 -0.21
N ARG A 192 3.82 -12.60 -0.61
CA ARG A 192 4.15 -12.95 -1.99
C ARG A 192 3.26 -14.12 -2.47
N PRO A 193 2.59 -14.01 -3.63
CA PRO A 193 1.84 -15.13 -4.19
C PRO A 193 2.79 -16.24 -4.63
N SER A 194 2.41 -17.50 -4.39
CA SER A 194 3.17 -18.67 -4.81
C SER A 194 3.31 -18.75 -6.34
N ASN A 195 2.24 -18.43 -7.07
CA ASN A 195 2.27 -18.36 -8.53
C ASN A 195 1.76 -17.01 -9.04
N ILE A 196 2.69 -16.17 -9.50
CA ILE A 196 2.39 -14.81 -10.00
C ILE A 196 1.51 -14.86 -11.23
N ARG A 197 1.74 -15.79 -12.16
CA ARG A 197 1.01 -15.84 -13.43
C ARG A 197 -0.46 -16.19 -13.18
N ILE A 198 -0.72 -17.15 -12.30
CA ILE A 198 -2.08 -17.49 -11.87
C ILE A 198 -2.72 -16.30 -11.18
N ARG A 199 -2.04 -15.68 -10.20
CA ARG A 199 -2.57 -14.53 -9.48
C ARG A 199 -2.87 -13.33 -10.39
N ALA A 200 -1.98 -13.06 -11.35
CA ALA A 200 -2.17 -12.00 -12.34
C ALA A 200 -3.38 -12.27 -13.25
N ALA A 201 -3.59 -13.53 -13.66
CA ALA A 201 -4.75 -13.91 -14.47
C ALA A 201 -6.07 -13.76 -13.69
N GLU A 202 -6.11 -14.15 -12.41
CA GLU A 202 -7.26 -13.93 -11.54
C GLU A 202 -7.62 -12.45 -11.41
N ILE A 203 -6.61 -11.61 -11.15
CA ILE A 203 -6.77 -10.16 -11.00
C ILE A 203 -7.23 -9.53 -12.33
N ALA A 204 -6.64 -9.91 -13.46
CA ALA A 204 -7.05 -9.43 -14.77
C ALA A 204 -8.52 -9.79 -15.08
N GLY A 205 -8.93 -11.03 -14.79
CA GLY A 205 -10.32 -11.43 -14.94
C GLY A 205 -11.27 -10.68 -14.01
N ALA A 206 -10.85 -10.35 -12.79
CA ALA A 206 -11.62 -9.50 -11.88
C ALA A 206 -11.72 -8.05 -12.37
N PHE A 207 -10.63 -7.51 -12.94
CA PHE A 207 -10.60 -6.19 -13.55
C PHE A 207 -11.62 -6.06 -14.69
N GLU A 208 -11.68 -7.06 -15.58
CA GLU A 208 -12.64 -7.10 -16.69
C GLU A 208 -14.09 -6.98 -16.20
N ARG A 209 -14.44 -7.73 -15.15
CA ARG A 209 -15.78 -7.71 -14.57
C ARG A 209 -16.10 -6.39 -13.87
N ALA A 210 -15.12 -5.82 -13.18
CA ALA A 210 -15.30 -4.60 -12.40
C ALA A 210 -15.30 -3.32 -13.27
N ASN A 211 -14.69 -3.36 -14.46
CA ASN A 211 -14.45 -2.17 -15.30
C ASN A 211 -14.97 -2.35 -16.74
N PRO A 212 -16.27 -2.65 -16.96
CA PRO A 212 -16.81 -2.90 -18.30
C PRO A 212 -16.72 -1.69 -19.24
N ALA A 213 -16.58 -0.46 -18.72
CA ALA A 213 -16.37 0.73 -19.53
C ALA A 213 -15.01 0.72 -20.23
N ILE A 214 -13.93 0.45 -19.48
CA ILE A 214 -12.55 0.37 -20.00
C ILE A 214 -12.44 -0.80 -20.99
N VAL A 215 -13.03 -1.94 -20.66
CA VAL A 215 -13.02 -3.11 -21.56
C VAL A 215 -13.69 -2.79 -22.89
N ARG A 216 -14.86 -2.14 -22.87
CA ARG A 216 -15.55 -1.74 -24.11
C ARG A 216 -14.75 -0.71 -24.91
N GLU A 217 -14.06 0.22 -24.25
CA GLU A 217 -13.20 1.20 -24.91
C GLU A 217 -12.04 0.52 -25.66
N VAL A 218 -11.34 -0.41 -25.00
CA VAL A 218 -10.25 -1.19 -25.62
C VAL A 218 -10.77 -2.03 -26.79
N ILE A 219 -11.94 -2.65 -26.67
CA ILE A 219 -12.53 -3.43 -27.77
C ILE A 219 -12.96 -2.52 -28.93
N ALA A 220 -13.54 -1.35 -28.62
CA ALA A 220 -13.98 -0.39 -29.62
C ALA A 220 -12.81 0.21 -30.43
N SER A 221 -11.59 0.19 -29.89
CA SER A 221 -10.38 0.57 -30.63
C SER A 221 -9.84 -0.54 -31.55
N GLY A 222 -10.55 -1.66 -31.69
CA GLY A 222 -10.21 -2.75 -32.60
C GLY A 222 -9.36 -3.86 -31.98
N ILE A 223 -9.14 -3.85 -30.66
CA ILE A 223 -8.40 -4.90 -29.95
C ILE A 223 -9.36 -6.03 -29.60
N ALA A 224 -9.03 -7.27 -30.00
CA ALA A 224 -9.88 -8.41 -29.70
C ALA A 224 -9.90 -8.72 -28.18
N MET A 225 -10.99 -9.30 -27.68
CA MET A 225 -11.18 -9.52 -26.24
C MET A 225 -10.10 -10.39 -25.61
N ASP A 226 -9.61 -11.39 -26.33
CA ASP A 226 -8.50 -12.26 -25.94
C ASP A 226 -7.17 -11.49 -25.85
N GLN A 227 -6.92 -10.58 -26.80
CA GLN A 227 -5.75 -9.69 -26.78
C GLN A 227 -5.84 -8.70 -25.61
N ALA A 228 -7.01 -8.10 -25.37
CA ALA A 228 -7.23 -7.20 -24.24
C ALA A 228 -6.95 -7.92 -22.90
N ARG A 229 -7.43 -9.15 -22.75
CA ARG A 229 -7.16 -9.99 -21.58
C ARG A 229 -5.67 -10.28 -21.40
N ASP A 230 -4.95 -10.58 -22.49
CA ASP A 230 -3.49 -10.79 -22.45
C ASP A 230 -2.75 -9.53 -21.99
N ILE A 231 -3.18 -8.35 -22.47
CA ILE A 231 -2.64 -7.06 -22.04
C ILE A 231 -2.86 -6.85 -20.54
N TYR A 232 -4.08 -7.01 -20.03
CA TYR A 232 -4.38 -6.84 -18.60
C TYR A 232 -3.60 -7.81 -17.71
N ARG A 233 -3.47 -9.07 -18.15
CA ARG A 233 -2.66 -10.09 -17.46
C ARG A 233 -1.18 -9.73 -17.44
N THR A 234 -0.66 -9.21 -18.55
CA THR A 234 0.75 -8.81 -18.66
C THR A 234 1.06 -7.61 -17.76
N ILE A 235 0.21 -6.59 -17.78
CA ILE A 235 0.31 -5.44 -16.86
C ILE A 235 0.25 -5.91 -15.39
N SER A 236 -0.70 -6.78 -15.06
CA SER A 236 -0.83 -7.32 -13.69
C SER A 236 0.40 -8.13 -13.27
N THR A 237 0.96 -8.94 -14.17
CA THR A 237 2.17 -9.73 -13.94
C THR A 237 3.37 -8.81 -13.68
N PHE A 238 3.56 -7.81 -14.53
CA PHE A 238 4.63 -6.83 -14.39
C PHE A 238 4.51 -6.06 -13.06
N THR A 239 3.29 -5.63 -12.72
CA THR A 239 3.00 -4.92 -11.47
C THR A 239 3.34 -5.77 -10.25
N ILE A 240 2.92 -7.04 -10.22
CA ILE A 240 3.22 -7.96 -9.12
C ILE A 240 4.73 -8.18 -9.00
N ARG A 241 5.43 -8.43 -10.11
CA ARG A 241 6.90 -8.61 -10.11
C ARG A 241 7.61 -7.40 -9.56
N ASN A 242 7.21 -6.19 -9.98
CA ASN A 242 7.81 -4.96 -9.50
C ASN A 242 7.54 -4.71 -8.01
N VAL A 243 6.35 -5.05 -7.51
CA VAL A 243 6.01 -4.91 -6.08
C VAL A 243 6.89 -5.81 -5.19
N TYR A 244 7.21 -7.02 -5.64
CA TYR A 244 8.03 -7.98 -4.89
C TYR A 244 9.50 -8.01 -5.33
N ASN A 245 9.91 -7.08 -6.18
CA ASN A 245 11.28 -6.96 -6.71
C ASN A 245 11.85 -8.25 -7.33
N ILE A 246 11.01 -8.99 -8.05
CA ILE A 246 11.33 -10.33 -8.57
C ILE A 246 12.04 -10.20 -9.92
N ARG A 247 13.21 -10.83 -10.07
CA ARG A 247 13.98 -10.84 -11.32
C ARG A 247 13.50 -11.97 -12.24
N GLU A 248 13.67 -11.82 -13.56
CA GLU A 248 13.26 -12.85 -14.53
C GLU A 248 13.97 -14.19 -14.36
N VAL A 249 15.16 -14.19 -13.73
CA VAL A 249 16.01 -15.37 -13.53
C VAL A 249 15.47 -16.31 -12.44
N ASP A 250 14.53 -15.86 -11.61
CA ASP A 250 14.02 -16.63 -10.47
C ASP A 250 13.04 -17.77 -10.87
N TYR A 251 12.88 -18.05 -12.17
CA TYR A 251 11.83 -18.95 -12.70
C TYR A 251 12.32 -20.12 -13.57
N GLU A 252 13.61 -20.29 -13.82
CA GLU A 252 14.08 -21.54 -14.44
C GLU A 252 14.05 -22.73 -13.47
N ASN A 253 13.84 -22.51 -12.17
CA ASN A 253 13.83 -23.57 -11.16
C ASN A 253 12.44 -23.97 -10.60
N ASP A 254 11.37 -23.28 -10.98
CA ASP A 254 10.01 -23.62 -10.54
C ASP A 254 9.20 -24.30 -11.66
N GLY A 255 9.67 -25.49 -12.04
CA GLY A 255 8.83 -26.65 -12.38
C GLY A 255 7.92 -26.58 -13.62
N ILE A 256 8.35 -27.32 -14.65
CA ILE A 256 7.48 -28.10 -15.54
C ILE A 256 6.70 -29.13 -14.71
#